data_AF-A0AAE4G7S5-F1
#
_entry.id   AF-A0AAE4G7S5-F1
#
_cell.length_a   1.000
_cell.length_b   1.000
_cell.length_c   1.000
_cell.angle_alpha   90.00
_cell.angle_beta   90.00
_cell.angle_gamma   90.00
#
_symmetry.space_group_name_H-M   'P 1'
#
loop_
_entity.id
_entity.type
_entity.pdbx_description
1 polymer ?
#
loop_
_entity_poly.entity_id
_entity_poly.type
_entity_poly.pdbx_seq_one_letter_code
_entity_poly.pdbx_strand_id
1 'polypeptide(L)'
;MLGERLYQKILDRQDETKLDADAVAQKCLFADEEELAFCFGDLPGAAPTNLHEHLTRRRLLAIAKFVKLPVFTIFVLADGMHPADVFIPEDLPRDEALGLIASAVTDIMRSPIAGASHFIIEQYVKASFARSLNEACVKNHQNYHLLLGWRNGTIPPELKHLALIRELASVCEMMPTLVMAGLGLIREADFTHEGRKWDVRLQLEIATTVKPW
;
A
#
# COMPACT_ATOMS: atom_id res chain seq x y z
N MET A 1 -7.68 -14.51 1.90
CA MET A 1 -8.18 -13.32 1.17
C MET A 1 -7.23 -12.16 1.44
N LEU A 2 -7.16 -11.18 0.54
CA LEU A 2 -6.37 -9.97 0.79
C LEU A 2 -7.06 -9.12 1.87
N GLY A 3 -6.30 -8.60 2.82
CA GLY A 3 -6.75 -7.63 3.81
C GLY A 3 -7.57 -8.16 4.98
N GLU A 4 -7.58 -9.47 5.24
CA GLU A 4 -8.27 -10.05 6.41
C GLU A 4 -7.76 -9.43 7.71
N ARG A 5 -6.45 -9.23 7.84
CA ARG A 5 -5.86 -8.58 9.01
C ARG A 5 -6.35 -7.14 9.19
N LEU A 6 -6.60 -6.42 8.11
CA LEU A 6 -7.14 -5.07 8.19
C LEU A 6 -8.57 -5.09 8.71
N TYR A 7 -9.42 -5.96 8.17
CA TYR A 7 -10.81 -6.03 8.61
C TYR A 7 -10.90 -6.47 10.07
N GLN A 8 -10.06 -7.42 10.52
CA GLN A 8 -10.01 -7.82 11.92
C GLN A 8 -9.65 -6.62 12.81
N LYS A 9 -8.73 -5.76 12.35
CA LYS A 9 -8.36 -4.56 13.12
C LYS A 9 -9.49 -3.53 13.19
N ILE A 10 -10.35 -3.48 12.17
CA ILE A 10 -11.56 -2.66 12.17
C ILE A 10 -12.57 -3.24 13.17
N LEU A 11 -12.79 -4.56 13.18
CA LEU A 11 -13.69 -5.25 14.10
C LEU A 11 -13.23 -5.12 15.56
N ASP A 12 -11.95 -5.33 15.85
CA ASP A 12 -11.38 -5.12 17.20
C ASP A 12 -11.70 -3.71 17.71
N ARG A 13 -11.56 -2.71 16.82
CA ARG A 13 -11.81 -1.31 17.16
C ARG A 13 -13.30 -1.01 17.32
N GLN A 14 -14.16 -1.67 16.53
CA GLN A 14 -15.61 -1.61 16.69
C GLN A 14 -16.00 -2.07 18.09
N ASP A 15 -15.51 -3.23 18.53
CA ASP A 15 -15.79 -3.79 19.85
C ASP A 15 -15.32 -2.86 20.99
N GLU A 16 -14.11 -2.31 20.87
CA GLU A 16 -13.56 -1.34 21.83
C GLU A 16 -14.39 -0.05 21.94
N THR A 17 -14.92 0.42 20.82
CA THR A 17 -15.67 1.69 20.75
C THR A 17 -17.17 1.51 20.95
N LYS A 18 -17.67 0.27 20.91
CA LYS A 18 -19.09 -0.09 20.99
C LYS A 18 -19.95 0.65 19.96
N LEU A 19 -19.38 0.94 18.80
CA LEU A 19 -20.11 1.50 17.67
C LEU A 19 -20.85 0.38 16.93
N ASP A 20 -22.00 0.70 16.36
CA ASP A 20 -22.64 -0.18 15.38
C ASP A 20 -21.82 -0.21 14.07
N ALA A 21 -22.06 -1.25 13.27
CA ALA A 21 -21.28 -1.52 12.07
C ALA A 21 -21.48 -0.42 11.00
N ASP A 22 -22.67 0.15 10.87
CA ASP A 22 -22.92 1.31 10.00
C ASP A 22 -22.08 2.54 10.39
N ALA A 23 -22.01 2.87 11.68
CA ALA A 23 -21.18 3.96 12.17
C ALA A 23 -19.68 3.71 11.92
N VAL A 24 -19.24 2.46 11.98
CA VAL A 24 -17.87 2.06 11.64
C VAL A 24 -17.60 2.23 10.14
N ALA A 25 -18.51 1.76 9.29
CA ALA A 25 -18.44 1.92 7.83
C ALA A 25 -18.32 3.41 7.46
N GLN A 26 -19.18 4.25 8.02
CA GLN A 26 -19.15 5.70 7.79
C GLN A 26 -17.85 6.35 8.28
N LYS A 27 -17.31 5.95 9.44
CA LYS A 27 -16.00 6.42 9.92
C LYS A 27 -14.85 6.02 9.00
N CYS A 28 -14.98 4.88 8.32
CA CYS A 28 -14.01 4.38 7.36
C CYS A 28 -14.29 4.85 5.91
N LEU A 29 -15.32 5.67 5.69
CA LEU A 29 -15.77 6.19 4.39
C LEU A 29 -16.28 5.12 3.42
N PHE A 30 -16.96 4.11 3.95
CA PHE A 30 -17.86 3.23 3.23
C PHE A 30 -19.31 3.74 3.38
N ALA A 31 -20.17 3.36 2.44
CA ALA A 31 -21.57 3.77 2.38
C ALA A 31 -22.42 3.14 3.49
N ASP A 32 -22.14 1.90 3.85
CA ASP A 32 -22.89 1.11 4.82
C ASP A 32 -22.06 -0.11 5.25
N GLU A 33 -22.56 -0.86 6.24
CA GLU A 33 -21.91 -2.10 6.70
C GLU A 33 -21.75 -3.13 5.57
N GLU A 34 -22.70 -3.18 4.63
CA GLU A 34 -22.69 -4.14 3.52
C GLU A 34 -21.53 -3.86 2.56
N GLU A 35 -21.28 -2.60 2.17
CA GLU A 35 -20.13 -2.23 1.32
C GLU A 35 -18.81 -2.55 2.03
N LEU A 36 -18.73 -2.27 3.34
CA LEU A 36 -17.56 -2.59 4.14
C LEU A 36 -17.29 -4.11 4.13
N ALA A 37 -18.28 -4.92 4.51
CA ALA A 37 -18.18 -6.39 4.54
C ALA A 37 -17.87 -6.97 3.14
N PHE A 38 -18.52 -6.44 2.10
CA PHE A 38 -18.28 -6.84 0.71
C PHE A 38 -16.83 -6.62 0.27
N CYS A 39 -16.21 -5.50 0.65
CA CYS A 39 -14.82 -5.21 0.30
C CYS A 39 -13.83 -6.22 0.86
N PHE A 40 -14.16 -6.84 2.00
CA PHE A 40 -13.30 -7.82 2.68
C PHE A 40 -13.73 -9.28 2.47
N GLY A 41 -14.71 -9.53 1.59
CA GLY A 41 -15.14 -10.89 1.24
C GLY A 41 -15.97 -11.59 2.31
N ASP A 42 -16.60 -10.82 3.21
CA ASP A 42 -17.39 -11.33 4.34
C ASP A 42 -18.88 -11.56 3.98
N LEU A 43 -19.25 -11.40 2.71
CA LEU A 43 -20.60 -11.69 2.23
C LEU A 43 -20.70 -13.13 1.68
N PRO A 44 -21.61 -13.98 2.23
CA PRO A 44 -21.81 -15.34 1.75
C PRO A 44 -22.16 -15.39 0.26
N GLY A 45 -21.36 -16.10 -0.53
CA GLY A 45 -21.60 -16.29 -1.97
C GLY A 45 -21.17 -15.13 -2.87
N ALA A 46 -20.54 -14.08 -2.33
CA ALA A 46 -19.99 -13.00 -3.14
C ALA A 46 -18.74 -13.46 -3.93
N ALA A 47 -18.58 -12.92 -5.14
CA ALA A 47 -17.36 -13.11 -5.93
C ALA A 47 -16.16 -12.43 -5.21
N PRO A 48 -14.93 -12.95 -5.34
CA PRO A 48 -13.76 -12.34 -4.73
C PRO A 48 -13.57 -10.91 -5.25
N THR A 49 -13.70 -9.94 -4.35
CA THR A 49 -13.53 -8.51 -4.63
C THR A 49 -12.05 -8.14 -4.62
N ASN A 50 -11.63 -7.26 -5.54
CA ASN A 50 -10.30 -6.68 -5.48
C ASN A 50 -10.30 -5.55 -4.44
N LEU A 51 -10.01 -5.88 -3.17
CA LEU A 51 -9.94 -4.92 -2.06
C LEU A 51 -9.16 -3.64 -2.42
N HIS A 52 -8.08 -3.77 -3.20
CA HIS A 52 -7.22 -2.67 -3.61
C HIS A 52 -7.93 -1.63 -4.52
N GLU A 53 -8.99 -2.02 -5.22
CA GLU A 53 -9.85 -1.09 -5.99
C GLU A 53 -10.71 -0.21 -5.10
N HIS A 54 -11.10 -0.72 -3.93
CA HIS A 54 -11.97 -0.02 -2.98
C HIS A 54 -11.18 0.78 -1.94
N LEU A 55 -9.93 0.42 -1.64
CA LEU A 55 -9.08 1.12 -0.68
C LEU A 55 -8.36 2.34 -1.30
N THR A 56 -9.13 3.38 -1.58
CA THR A 56 -8.57 4.68 -1.97
C THR A 56 -7.70 5.27 -0.86
N ARG A 57 -6.82 6.21 -1.22
CA ARG A 57 -5.98 6.91 -0.23
C ARG A 57 -6.79 7.59 0.87
N ARG A 58 -7.97 8.12 0.53
CA ARG A 58 -8.89 8.76 1.48
C ARG A 58 -9.43 7.76 2.49
N ARG A 59 -9.78 6.54 2.04
CA ARG A 59 -10.23 5.44 2.91
C ARG A 59 -9.10 4.95 3.81
N LEU A 60 -7.87 4.77 3.30
CA LEU A 60 -6.72 4.40 4.14
C LEU A 60 -6.50 5.39 5.29
N LEU A 61 -6.58 6.70 5.01
CA LEU A 61 -6.48 7.75 6.03
C LEU A 61 -7.62 7.69 7.06
N ALA A 62 -8.85 7.46 6.61
CA ALA A 62 -10.01 7.36 7.48
C ALA A 62 -9.93 6.13 8.40
N ILE A 63 -9.57 4.98 7.84
CA ILE A 63 -9.37 3.74 8.58
C ILE A 63 -8.24 3.91 9.60
N ALA A 64 -7.08 4.46 9.18
CA ALA A 64 -5.96 4.77 10.07
C ALA A 64 -6.37 5.63 11.28
N LYS A 65 -7.19 6.65 11.04
CA LYS A 65 -7.76 7.49 12.10
C LYS A 65 -8.71 6.71 13.01
N PHE A 66 -9.57 5.86 12.45
CA PHE A 66 -10.53 5.07 13.22
C PHE A 66 -9.84 4.07 14.15
N VAL A 67 -8.91 3.27 13.61
CA VAL A 67 -8.18 2.24 14.37
C VAL A 67 -6.99 2.78 15.17
N LYS A 68 -6.73 4.08 15.09
CA LYS A 68 -5.64 4.80 15.79
C LYS A 68 -4.25 4.24 15.49
N LEU A 69 -3.98 4.02 14.21
CA LEU A 69 -2.67 3.56 13.72
C LEU A 69 -2.15 4.47 12.61
N PRO A 70 -0.83 4.49 12.36
CA PRO A 70 -0.28 5.13 11.18
C PRO A 70 -0.83 4.53 9.88
N VAL A 71 -0.86 5.34 8.81
CA VAL A 71 -1.36 4.89 7.49
C VAL A 71 -0.50 3.76 6.93
N PHE A 72 0.80 3.77 7.20
CA PHE A 72 1.70 2.69 6.78
C PHE A 72 1.30 1.35 7.39
N THR A 73 0.90 1.30 8.67
CA THR A 73 0.37 0.06 9.26
C THR A 73 -0.87 -0.44 8.53
N ILE A 74 -1.80 0.47 8.18
CA ILE A 74 -3.01 0.13 7.40
C ILE A 74 -2.67 -0.37 6.01
N PHE A 75 -1.69 0.25 5.36
CA PHE A 75 -1.19 -0.17 4.07
C PHE A 75 -0.67 -1.62 4.10
N VAL A 76 0.11 -1.98 5.13
CA VAL A 76 0.63 -3.35 5.30
C VAL A 76 -0.50 -4.33 5.66
N LEU A 77 -1.42 -3.95 6.55
CA LEU A 77 -2.59 -4.76 6.91
C LEU A 77 -3.52 -5.04 5.71
N ALA A 78 -3.55 -4.12 4.73
CA ALA A 78 -4.26 -4.26 3.46
C ALA A 78 -3.49 -5.07 2.40
N ASP A 79 -2.41 -5.75 2.79
CA ASP A 79 -1.50 -6.47 1.89
C ASP A 79 -0.89 -5.57 0.80
N GLY A 80 -0.70 -4.29 1.11
CA GLY A 80 -0.09 -3.32 0.21
C GLY A 80 1.42 -3.51 0.03
N MET A 81 2.07 -4.19 0.97
CA MET A 81 3.50 -4.50 0.94
C MET A 81 3.75 -5.95 1.38
N HIS A 82 4.59 -6.66 0.64
CA HIS A 82 5.06 -8.00 0.97
C HIS A 82 6.58 -8.01 1.25
N PRO A 83 7.10 -8.98 2.01
CA PRO A 83 8.55 -9.12 2.21
C PRO A 83 9.36 -9.19 0.92
N ALA A 84 8.81 -9.82 -0.14
CA ALA A 84 9.43 -9.87 -1.45
C ALA A 84 9.61 -8.49 -2.11
N ASP A 85 8.81 -7.48 -1.72
CA ASP A 85 8.89 -6.10 -2.25
C ASP A 85 10.18 -5.37 -1.79
N VAL A 86 10.95 -5.94 -0.86
CA VAL A 86 12.26 -5.44 -0.39
C VAL A 86 13.41 -6.44 -0.59
N PHE A 87 13.24 -7.44 -1.48
CA PHE A 87 14.26 -8.47 -1.81
C PHE A 87 14.82 -9.25 -0.61
N ILE A 88 13.98 -9.53 0.39
CA ILE A 88 14.40 -10.32 1.56
C ILE A 88 14.13 -11.82 1.29
N PRO A 89 15.12 -12.71 1.55
CA PRO A 89 14.93 -14.16 1.46
C PRO A 89 13.76 -14.66 2.30
N GLU A 90 12.98 -15.60 1.77
CA GLU A 90 11.79 -16.15 2.42
C GLU A 90 12.11 -17.08 3.61
N ASP A 91 13.34 -17.57 3.70
CA ASP A 91 13.81 -18.53 4.70
C ASP A 91 14.37 -17.89 5.98
N LEU A 92 14.40 -16.56 6.05
CA LEU A 92 14.87 -15.85 7.24
C LEU A 92 13.89 -15.98 8.42
N PRO A 93 14.41 -16.09 9.66
CA PRO A 93 13.57 -16.00 10.85
C PRO A 93 12.75 -14.71 10.85
N ARG A 94 11.46 -14.79 11.22
CA ARG A 94 10.50 -13.67 11.18
C ARG A 94 11.06 -12.38 11.78
N ASP A 95 11.67 -12.45 12.96
CA ASP A 95 12.17 -11.27 13.67
C ASP A 95 13.34 -10.59 12.94
N GLU A 96 14.19 -11.38 12.30
CA GLU A 96 15.30 -10.89 11.49
C GLU A 96 14.78 -10.28 10.19
N ALA A 97 13.86 -10.97 9.51
CA ALA A 97 13.19 -10.47 8.32
C ALA A 97 12.50 -9.12 8.60
N LEU A 98 11.74 -8.99 9.70
CA LEU A 98 11.09 -7.74 10.08
C LEU A 98 12.10 -6.61 10.32
N GLY A 99 13.23 -6.88 10.98
CA GLY A 99 14.29 -5.91 11.19
C GLY A 99 14.88 -5.40 9.87
N LEU A 100 15.13 -6.30 8.93
CA LEU A 100 15.66 -5.97 7.61
C LEU A 100 14.64 -5.18 6.77
N ILE A 101 13.37 -5.59 6.76
CA ILE A 101 12.28 -4.86 6.07
C ILE A 101 12.22 -3.43 6.65
N ALA A 102 12.20 -3.30 7.97
CA ALA A 102 12.09 -2.00 8.64
C ALA A 102 13.26 -1.07 8.30
N SER A 103 14.49 -1.60 8.29
CA SER A 103 15.68 -0.84 7.88
C SER A 103 15.57 -0.40 6.42
N ALA A 104 15.27 -1.34 5.51
CA ALA A 104 15.16 -1.04 4.08
C ALA A 104 14.10 0.02 3.80
N VAL A 105 12.90 -0.10 4.38
CA VAL A 105 11.84 0.90 4.26
C VAL A 105 12.31 2.26 4.81
N THR A 106 12.96 2.28 5.98
CA THR A 106 13.47 3.52 6.56
C THR A 106 14.50 4.20 5.67
N ASP A 107 15.42 3.44 5.08
CA ASP A 107 16.47 3.95 4.19
C ASP A 107 15.88 4.44 2.87
N ILE A 108 14.94 3.70 2.28
CA ILE A 108 14.20 4.11 1.08
C ILE A 108 13.48 5.45 1.32
N MET A 109 12.79 5.59 2.46
CA MET A 109 12.04 6.81 2.77
C MET A 109 12.95 8.02 3.06
N ARG A 110 14.22 7.80 3.38
CA ARG A 110 15.24 8.87 3.52
C ARG A 110 15.99 9.15 2.22
N SER A 111 15.82 8.29 1.21
CA SER A 111 16.50 8.46 -0.06
C SER A 111 15.96 9.67 -0.83
N PRO A 112 16.78 10.31 -1.68
CA PRO A 112 16.33 11.40 -2.56
C PRO A 112 15.33 10.92 -3.64
N ILE A 113 15.12 9.61 -3.76
CA ILE A 113 14.18 9.01 -4.70
C ILE A 113 12.74 9.06 -4.15
N ALA A 114 12.55 9.11 -2.82
CA ALA A 114 11.21 9.17 -2.22
C ALA A 114 10.44 10.41 -2.72
N GLY A 115 9.26 10.18 -3.33
CA GLY A 115 8.46 11.23 -3.98
C GLY A 115 8.98 11.74 -5.33
N ALA A 116 10.10 11.21 -5.85
CA ALA A 116 10.65 11.58 -7.15
C ALA A 116 9.99 10.78 -8.29
N SER A 117 8.70 10.99 -8.53
CA SER A 117 7.93 10.20 -9.51
C SER A 117 8.49 10.31 -10.93
N HIS A 118 8.93 11.51 -11.33
CA HIS A 118 9.59 11.74 -12.61
C HIS A 118 10.82 10.84 -12.82
N PHE A 119 11.63 10.65 -11.78
CA PHE A 119 12.84 9.82 -11.82
C PHE A 119 12.47 8.36 -12.07
N ILE A 120 11.49 7.82 -11.35
CA ILE A 120 11.00 6.44 -11.53
C ILE A 120 10.55 6.21 -12.98
N ILE A 121 9.74 7.12 -13.51
CA ILE A 121 9.23 6.99 -14.88
C ILE A 121 10.37 7.11 -15.92
N GLU A 122 11.38 7.95 -15.66
CA GLU A 122 12.56 8.04 -16.54
C GLU A 122 13.44 6.78 -16.49
N GLN A 123 13.60 6.15 -15.32
CA GLN A 123 14.29 4.86 -15.23
C GLN A 123 13.53 3.79 -16.01
N TYR A 124 12.20 3.76 -15.91
CA TYR A 124 11.37 2.83 -16.69
C TYR A 124 11.54 3.01 -18.20
N VAL A 125 11.58 4.25 -18.70
CA VAL A 125 11.82 4.52 -20.13
C VAL A 125 13.19 4.00 -20.57
N LYS A 126 14.23 4.25 -19.78
CA LYS A 126 15.60 3.80 -20.05
C LYS A 126 15.71 2.28 -20.04
N ALA A 127 15.19 1.64 -19.00
CA ALA A 127 15.24 0.19 -18.82
C ALA A 127 14.44 -0.56 -19.91
N SER A 128 13.39 0.07 -20.44
CA SER A 128 12.63 -0.44 -21.58
C SER A 128 13.34 -0.28 -22.95
N PHE A 129 14.58 0.23 -22.96
CA PHE A 129 15.33 0.59 -24.16
C PHE A 129 14.48 1.44 -25.14
N ALA A 130 13.70 2.37 -24.60
CA ALA A 130 12.78 3.21 -25.34
C ALA A 130 13.30 4.67 -25.41
N ARG A 131 12.95 5.39 -26.48
CA ARG A 131 13.31 6.81 -26.66
C ARG A 131 12.31 7.76 -26.02
N SER A 132 11.13 7.27 -25.67
CA SER A 132 10.05 8.05 -25.07
C SER A 132 9.18 7.20 -24.15
N LEU A 133 8.42 7.86 -23.28
CA LEU A 133 7.43 7.18 -22.44
C LEU A 133 6.37 6.45 -23.26
N ASN A 134 5.90 7.05 -24.36
CA ASN A 134 4.93 6.39 -25.23
C ASN A 134 5.47 5.08 -25.82
N GLU A 135 6.72 5.10 -26.30
CA GLU A 135 7.36 3.88 -26.82
C GLU A 135 7.55 2.81 -25.73
N ALA A 136 7.96 3.21 -24.52
CA ALA A 136 8.09 2.30 -23.39
C ALA A 136 6.75 1.63 -23.04
N CYS A 137 5.67 2.42 -23.01
CA CYS A 137 4.32 1.93 -22.74
C CYS A 137 3.85 0.94 -23.81
N VAL A 138 4.09 1.22 -25.10
CA VAL A 138 3.72 0.31 -26.19
C VAL A 138 4.48 -1.01 -26.08
N LYS A 139 5.79 -0.98 -25.82
CA LYS A 139 6.63 -2.18 -25.70
C LYS A 139 6.21 -3.11 -24.55
N ASN A 140 5.81 -2.52 -23.43
CA ASN A 140 5.49 -3.26 -22.21
C ASN A 140 3.97 -3.34 -21.95
N HIS A 141 3.13 -3.00 -22.93
CA HIS A 141 1.67 -3.03 -22.83
C HIS A 141 1.07 -2.21 -21.67
N GLN A 142 1.64 -1.03 -21.39
CA GLN A 142 1.23 -0.17 -20.27
C GLN A 142 0.35 1.02 -20.68
N ASN A 143 -0.41 1.55 -19.72
CA ASN A 143 -1.25 2.73 -19.94
C ASN A 143 -0.42 4.02 -19.92
N TYR A 144 -0.23 4.62 -21.10
CA TYR A 144 0.53 5.85 -21.28
C TYR A 144 -0.01 7.04 -20.47
N HIS A 145 -1.33 7.25 -20.47
CA HIS A 145 -1.92 8.39 -19.77
C HIS A 145 -1.76 8.29 -18.25
N LEU A 146 -1.84 7.08 -17.71
CA LEU A 146 -1.61 6.84 -16.29
C LEU A 146 -0.16 7.13 -15.91
N LEU A 147 0.82 6.56 -16.63
CA LEU A 147 2.24 6.76 -16.34
C LEU A 147 2.68 8.22 -16.58
N LEU A 148 2.13 8.90 -17.59
CA LEU A 148 2.35 10.32 -17.81
C LEU A 148 1.77 11.15 -16.65
N GLY A 149 0.59 10.77 -16.16
CA GLY A 149 -0.03 11.41 -15.01
C GLY A 149 0.80 11.25 -13.73
N TRP A 150 1.38 10.08 -13.50
CA TRP A 150 2.31 9.85 -12.39
C TRP A 150 3.59 10.65 -12.54
N ARG A 151 4.19 10.67 -13.74
CA ARG A 151 5.39 11.45 -14.05
C ARG A 151 5.21 12.93 -13.71
N ASN A 152 4.05 13.48 -14.04
CA ASN A 152 3.73 14.90 -13.86
C ASN A 152 3.06 15.21 -12.51
N GLY A 153 2.79 14.18 -11.68
CA GLY A 153 2.10 14.33 -10.40
C GLY A 153 0.62 14.74 -10.51
N THR A 154 0.00 14.61 -11.70
CA THR A 154 -1.41 14.97 -11.91
C THR A 154 -2.37 13.84 -11.54
N ILE A 155 -1.88 12.60 -11.53
CA ILE A 155 -2.62 11.42 -11.06
C ILE A 155 -1.81 10.81 -9.91
N PRO A 156 -2.37 10.65 -8.71
CA PRO A 156 -1.69 9.93 -7.64
C PRO A 156 -1.76 8.41 -7.87
N PRO A 157 -0.70 7.64 -7.55
CA PRO A 157 -0.81 6.20 -7.45
C PRO A 157 -1.73 5.79 -6.28
N GLU A 158 -2.31 4.60 -6.39
CA GLU A 158 -3.30 4.04 -5.46
C GLU A 158 -3.05 2.53 -5.32
N LEU A 159 -3.64 1.89 -4.32
CA LEU A 159 -3.45 0.44 -4.09
C LEU A 159 -3.83 -0.41 -5.30
N LYS A 160 -4.89 -0.06 -6.03
CA LYS A 160 -5.28 -0.76 -7.27
C LYS A 160 -4.18 -0.82 -8.34
N HIS A 161 -3.19 0.06 -8.25
CA HIS A 161 -2.06 0.13 -9.17
C HIS A 161 -0.85 -0.72 -8.72
N LEU A 162 -0.94 -1.47 -7.62
CA LEU A 162 0.19 -2.23 -7.08
C LEU A 162 0.79 -3.25 -8.06
N ALA A 163 -0.05 -3.96 -8.83
CA ALA A 163 0.42 -4.89 -9.85
C ALA A 163 1.30 -4.17 -10.88
N LEU A 164 0.78 -3.06 -11.42
CA LEU A 164 1.53 -2.19 -12.34
C LEU A 164 2.83 -1.66 -11.72
N ILE A 165 2.80 -1.24 -10.46
CA ILE A 165 3.99 -0.73 -9.77
C ILE A 165 5.07 -1.82 -9.63
N ARG A 166 4.67 -3.06 -9.32
CA ARG A 166 5.59 -4.21 -9.25
C ARG A 166 6.15 -4.59 -10.62
N GLU A 167 5.34 -4.51 -11.67
CA GLU A 167 5.80 -4.68 -13.06
C GLU A 167 6.83 -3.62 -13.44
N LEU A 168 6.58 -2.34 -13.12
CA LEU A 168 7.54 -1.26 -13.32
C LEU A 168 8.85 -1.53 -12.59
N ALA A 169 8.77 -1.96 -11.33
CA ALA A 169 9.93 -2.30 -10.53
C ALA A 169 10.74 -3.45 -11.15
N SER A 170 10.06 -4.48 -11.64
CA SER A 170 10.69 -5.60 -12.35
C SER A 170 11.41 -5.14 -13.62
N VAL A 171 10.79 -4.27 -14.44
CA VAL A 171 11.41 -3.74 -15.66
C VAL A 171 12.63 -2.88 -15.32
N CYS A 172 12.56 -2.10 -14.24
CA CYS A 172 13.67 -1.23 -13.83
C CYS A 172 14.76 -1.95 -13.03
N GLU A 173 14.58 -3.23 -12.70
CA GLU A 173 15.42 -3.98 -11.74
C GLU A 173 15.57 -3.24 -10.39
N MET A 174 14.47 -2.63 -9.93
CA MET A 174 14.41 -1.88 -8.67
C MET A 174 13.56 -2.63 -7.64
N MET A 175 13.81 -2.37 -6.34
CA MET A 175 12.91 -2.83 -5.28
C MET A 175 11.50 -2.24 -5.48
N PRO A 176 10.42 -3.06 -5.48
CA PRO A 176 9.06 -2.54 -5.55
C PRO A 176 8.76 -1.47 -4.50
N THR A 177 9.23 -1.62 -3.27
CA THR A 177 9.04 -0.59 -2.22
C THR A 177 9.73 0.73 -2.57
N LEU A 178 10.87 0.72 -3.26
CA LEU A 178 11.53 1.93 -3.75
C LEU A 178 10.69 2.62 -4.83
N VAL A 179 10.08 1.86 -5.73
CA VAL A 179 9.16 2.38 -6.75
C VAL A 179 7.88 2.91 -6.11
N MET A 180 7.30 2.22 -5.12
CA MET A 180 6.14 2.69 -4.35
C MET A 180 6.43 4.02 -3.65
N ALA A 181 7.59 4.15 -3.00
CA ALA A 181 8.02 5.39 -2.36
C ALA A 181 8.30 6.50 -3.38
N GLY A 182 8.97 6.16 -4.49
CA GLY A 182 9.30 7.13 -5.54
C GLY A 182 8.08 7.70 -6.26
N LEU A 183 7.06 6.87 -6.52
CA LEU A 183 5.78 7.32 -7.07
C LEU A 183 4.90 8.05 -6.03
N GLY A 184 5.23 7.95 -4.75
CA GLY A 184 4.45 8.55 -3.65
C GLY A 184 3.19 7.77 -3.28
N LEU A 185 3.18 6.45 -3.53
CA LEU A 185 2.16 5.54 -2.97
C LEU A 185 2.34 5.42 -1.46
N ILE A 186 3.58 5.20 -1.03
CA ILE A 186 4.03 5.29 0.36
C ILE A 186 4.71 6.64 0.54
N ARG A 187 4.32 7.39 1.57
CA ARG A 187 4.79 8.76 1.83
C ARG A 187 5.38 8.88 3.22
N GLU A 188 6.26 9.85 3.45
CA GLU A 188 6.84 10.05 4.79
C GLU A 188 5.77 10.34 5.86
N ALA A 189 4.70 11.05 5.47
CA ALA A 189 3.57 11.31 6.36
C ALA A 189 2.85 10.03 6.83
N ASP A 190 3.01 8.90 6.15
CA ASP A 190 2.31 7.65 6.44
C ASP A 190 2.80 6.99 7.72
N PHE A 191 4.02 7.33 8.12
CA PHE A 191 4.68 6.88 9.34
C PHE A 191 4.39 7.81 10.52
N THR A 192 3.52 8.81 10.36
CA THR A 192 3.16 9.76 11.42
C THR A 192 1.71 9.57 11.84
N HIS A 193 1.46 9.49 13.15
CA HIS A 193 0.11 9.47 13.72
C HIS A 193 0.07 10.39 14.95
N GLU A 194 -0.96 11.21 15.06
CA GLU A 194 -1.12 12.21 16.15
C GLU A 194 0.13 13.11 16.35
N GLY A 195 0.78 13.49 15.25
CA GLY A 195 1.97 14.36 15.26
C GLY A 195 3.26 13.68 15.70
N ARG A 196 3.26 12.36 15.93
CA ARG A 196 4.45 11.58 16.30
C ARG A 196 4.83 10.64 15.18
N LYS A 197 6.14 10.55 14.89
CA LYS A 197 6.70 9.55 13.96
C LYS A 197 6.76 8.20 14.68
N TRP A 198 6.24 7.16 14.04
CA TRP A 198 6.22 5.80 14.55
C TRP A 198 7.40 5.01 14.01
N ASP A 199 7.91 4.10 14.84
CA ASP A 199 8.95 3.16 14.44
C ASP A 199 8.41 2.19 13.38
N VAL A 200 9.18 1.94 12.31
CA VAL A 200 8.73 1.11 11.18
C VAL A 200 8.64 -0.35 11.59
N ARG A 201 9.57 -0.85 12.41
CA ARG A 201 9.56 -2.24 12.88
C ARG A 201 8.33 -2.50 13.74
N LEU A 202 8.02 -1.61 14.67
CA LEU A 202 6.80 -1.73 15.49
C LEU A 202 5.53 -1.77 14.63
N GLN A 203 5.45 -0.94 13.60
CA GLN A 203 4.30 -0.93 12.68
C GLN A 203 4.16 -2.27 11.93
N LEU A 204 5.27 -2.85 11.48
CA LEU A 204 5.29 -4.17 10.81
C LEU A 204 4.98 -5.31 11.79
N GLU A 205 5.48 -5.23 13.02
CA GLU A 205 5.17 -6.19 14.09
C GLU A 205 3.67 -6.22 14.39
N ILE A 206 3.04 -5.04 14.54
CA ILE A 206 1.59 -4.92 14.69
C ILE A 206 0.89 -5.57 13.49
N ALA A 207 1.25 -5.18 12.26
CA ALA A 207 0.57 -5.66 11.06
C ALA A 207 0.67 -7.19 10.87
N THR A 208 1.77 -7.80 11.31
CA THR A 208 2.03 -9.24 11.12
C THR A 208 1.61 -10.12 12.30
N THR A 209 1.21 -9.53 13.43
CA THR A 209 0.70 -10.26 14.61
C THR A 209 -0.82 -10.35 14.66
N VAL A 210 -1.54 -9.52 13.88
CA VAL A 210 -3.00 -9.64 13.77
C VAL A 210 -3.35 -11.01 13.22
N LYS A 211 -4.12 -11.77 14.01
CA LYS A 211 -4.66 -13.07 13.60
C LYS A 211 -6.00 -12.80 12.92
N PRO A 212 -6.15 -13.12 11.62
CA PRO A 212 -7.47 -13.06 10.98
C PRO A 212 -8.42 -14.08 11.62
N TRP A 213 -9.73 -13.84 11.51
CA TRP A 213 -10.78 -14.72 12.03
C TRP A 213 -10.83 -16.08 11.32
#